data_AF-A0A0D5CHU0-F1
#
_entry.id   AF-A0A0D5CHU0-F1
#
_cell.length_a   1.000
_cell.length_b   1.000
_cell.length_c   1.000
_cell.angle_alpha   90.00
_cell.angle_beta   90.00
_cell.angle_gamma   90.00
#
_symmetry.space_group_name_H-M   'P 1'
#
loop_
_entity.id
_entity.type
_entity.pdbx_description
1 polymer ?
#
loop_
_entity_poly.entity_id
_entity_poly.type
_entity_poly.pdbx_seq_one_letter_code
_entity_poly.pdbx_strand_id
1 'polypeptide(L)' 'MTPEDVVALAGSISRIIVLPEHERARVLDDIRTLLAGHPDTAGRESFDLPYRADAYRAQLGG' A
#
# COMPACT_ATOMS: atom_id res chain seq x y z
N MET A 1 8.83 -7.52 0.07
CA MET A 1 8.18 -6.51 0.93
C MET A 1 7.65 -7.16 2.18
N THR A 2 7.96 -6.63 3.36
CA THR A 2 7.40 -7.07 4.65
C THR A 2 5.94 -6.61 4.82
N PRO A 3 5.17 -7.17 5.77
CA PRO A 3 3.85 -6.66 6.13
C PRO A 3 3.83 -5.16 6.46
N GLU A 4 4.80 -4.66 7.22
CA GLU A 4 4.86 -3.21 7.51
C GLU A 4 5.28 -2.39 6.28
N ASP A 5 6.07 -2.92 5.34
CA ASP A 5 6.32 -2.23 4.06
C ASP A 5 5.02 -2.05 3.26
N VAL A 6 4.11 -3.04 3.31
CA VAL A 6 2.79 -2.95 2.65
C VAL A 6 1.93 -1.88 3.32
N VAL A 7 1.93 -1.82 4.65
CA VAL A 7 1.23 -0.78 5.41
C VAL A 7 1.79 0.61 5.09
N ALA A 8 3.12 0.74 5.02
CA ALA A 8 3.78 1.99 4.63
C ALA A 8 3.43 2.42 3.20
N LEU A 9 3.45 1.47 2.25
CA LEU A 9 3.01 1.70 0.87
C LEU A 9 1.57 2.19 0.82
N ALA A 10 0.64 1.51 1.50
CA ALA A 10 -0.75 1.94 1.59
C ALA A 10 -0.87 3.35 2.19
N GLY A 11 -0.10 3.65 3.23
CA GLY A 11 -0.07 4.97 3.86
C GLY A 11 0.42 6.11 2.96
N SER A 12 1.11 5.80 1.86
CA SER A 12 1.59 6.77 0.86
C SER A 12 0.59 7.04 -0.28
N ILE A 13 -0.45 6.22 -0.41
CA ILE A 13 -1.46 6.37 -1.48
C ILE A 13 -2.18 7.71 -1.26
N SER A 14 -2.30 8.50 -2.33
CA SER A 14 -2.82 9.87 -2.28
C SER A 14 -4.18 10.00 -1.60
N ARG A 15 -5.02 8.96 -1.67
CA ARG A 15 -6.32 8.91 -0.99
C ARG A 15 -6.21 8.64 0.51
N ILE A 16 -5.22 7.87 0.95
CA ILE A 16 -5.01 7.51 2.36
C ILE A 16 -4.21 8.59 3.09
N ILE A 17 -3.20 9.16 2.44
CA ILE A 17 -2.30 10.14 3.07
C ILE A 17 -3.01 11.46 3.43
N VAL A 18 -4.10 11.80 2.73
CA VAL A 18 -4.89 13.02 2.99
C VAL A 18 -6.01 12.82 4.01
N LEU A 19 -6.21 11.60 4.51
CA LEU A 19 -7.25 11.34 5.51
C LEU A 19 -6.92 12.04 6.84
N PRO A 20 -7.94 12.43 7.62
CA PRO A 20 -7.75 12.78 9.02
C PRO A 20 -7.00 11.68 9.77
N GLU A 21 -6.15 12.06 10.73
CA GLU A 21 -5.22 11.13 11.40
C GLU A 21 -5.92 9.87 11.96
N HIS A 22 -7.09 10.05 12.58
CA HIS A 22 -7.86 8.94 13.16
C HIS A 22 -8.41 7.97 12.09
N GLU A 23 -8.85 8.49 10.95
CA GLU A 23 -9.32 7.67 9.82
C GLU A 23 -8.15 6.95 9.16
N ARG A 24 -7.02 7.65 8.98
CA ARG A 24 -5.79 7.07 8.45
C ARG A 24 -5.31 5.93 9.35
N ALA A 25 -5.23 6.15 10.66
CA ALA A 25 -4.83 5.13 11.63
C ALA A 25 -5.73 3.89 11.55
N ARG A 26 -7.05 4.10 11.47
CA ARG A 26 -8.02 3.01 11.32
C ARG A 26 -7.78 2.19 10.06
N VAL A 27 -7.62 2.83 8.91
CA VAL A 27 -7.38 2.13 7.64
C VAL A 27 -6.08 1.32 7.68
N LEU A 28 -5.01 1.87 8.27
CA LEU A 28 -3.74 1.15 8.38
C LEU A 28 -3.84 -0.05 9.33
N ASP A 29 -4.64 0.04 10.39
CA ASP A 29 -4.91 -1.08 11.30
C ASP A 29 -5.79 -2.17 10.66
N ASP A 30 -6.78 -1.77 9.86
CA ASP A 30 -7.61 -2.69 9.06
C ASP A 30 -6.72 -3.49 8.07
N ILE A 31 -5.72 -2.84 7.46
CA ILE A 31 -4.75 -3.51 6.58
C ILE A 31 -3.88 -4.51 7.36
N ARG A 32 -3.38 -4.14 8.55
CA ARG A 32 -2.63 -5.09 9.41
C ARG A 32 -3.47 -6.31 9.76
N THR A 33 -4.72 -6.08 10.16
CA THR A 33 -5.68 -7.14 10.47
C THR A 33 -5.89 -8.07 9.27
N LEU A 34 -6.06 -7.50 8.08
CA LEU A 34 -6.19 -8.28 6.84
C LEU A 34 -4.94 -9.13 6.58
N LEU A 35 -3.75 -8.53 6.63
CA LEU A 35 -2.49 -9.24 6.37
C LEU A 35 -2.26 -10.39 7.36
N ALA A 36 -2.62 -10.20 8.62
CA ALA A 36 -2.49 -11.22 9.66
C ALA A 36 -3.52 -12.35 9.56
N GLY A 37 -4.72 -12.08 9.02
CA GLY A 37 -5.83 -13.03 9.00
C GLY A 37 -6.11 -13.71 7.66
N HIS A 38 -5.65 -13.16 6.54
CA HIS A 38 -5.96 -13.71 5.22
C HIS A 38 -5.11 -14.97 4.92
N PRO A 39 -5.69 -16.07 4.41
CA PRO A 39 -4.98 -17.33 4.17
C PRO A 39 -3.71 -17.19 3.32
N ASP A 40 -3.71 -16.28 2.35
CA ASP A 40 -2.57 -16.08 1.45
C ASP A 40 -1.46 -15.21 2.02
N THR A 41 -1.68 -14.51 3.14
CA THR A 41 -0.71 -13.57 3.73
C THR A 41 -0.36 -13.86 5.18
N ALA A 42 -1.23 -14.53 5.92
CA ALA A 42 -1.03 -14.86 7.32
C ALA A 42 0.27 -15.66 7.53
N GLY A 43 1.08 -15.24 8.50
CA GLY A 43 2.36 -15.89 8.83
C GLY A 43 3.48 -15.67 7.80
N ARG A 44 3.26 -14.90 6.73
CA ARG A 44 4.32 -14.56 5.78
C ARG A 44 5.17 -13.41 6.29
N GLU A 45 6.49 -13.58 6.23
CA GLU A 45 7.46 -12.53 6.56
C GLU A 45 7.70 -11.57 5.39
N SER A 46 7.43 -12.01 4.16
CA SER A 46 7.58 -11.19 2.96
C SER A 46 6.67 -11.59 1.80
N PHE A 47 6.43 -10.62 0.91
CA PHE A 47 5.65 -10.73 -0.32
C PHE A 47 6.48 -10.28 -1.52
N ASP A 48 6.29 -10.97 -2.65
CA ASP A 48 6.72 -10.50 -3.96
C ASP A 48 5.69 -9.49 -4.47
N LEU A 49 6.18 -8.30 -4.85
CA LEU A 49 5.35 -7.26 -5.44
C LEU A 49 5.80 -7.06 -6.89
N PRO A 50 5.13 -7.68 -7.88
CA PRO A 50 5.50 -7.58 -9.29
C PRO A 50 5.03 -6.24 -9.89
N TYR A 51 5.25 -5.14 -9.17
CA TYR A 51 4.89 -3.80 -9.63
C TYR A 51 5.71 -3.44 -10.86
N ARG A 52 5.01 -3.08 -11.92
CA ARG A 52 5.58 -2.52 -13.14
C ARG A 52 5.19 -1.05 -13.23
N ALA A 53 6.19 -0.19 -13.32
CA ALA A 53 6.03 1.22 -13.62
C ALA A 53 6.72 1.50 -14.95
N ASP A 54 5.96 1.92 -15.95
CA ASP A 54 6.49 2.32 -17.25
C ASP A 54 6.70 3.85 -17.26
N ALA A 55 7.85 4.28 -17.79
CA ALA A 55 8.17 5.70 -17.92
C ALA A 55 7.67 6.22 -19.27
N TYR A 56 6.82 7.23 -19.24
CA TYR A 56 6.33 7.91 -20.43
C TYR A 56 6.80 9.35 -20.46
N ARG A 57 7.17 9.84 -21.65
CA ARG A 57 7.44 11.25 -21.91
C ARG A 57 6.34 11.80 -22.79
N ALA A 58 5.57 12.76 -22.28
CA ALA A 58 4.64 13.54 -23.09
C ALA A 58 5.35 14.71 -23.76
N GLN A 59 4.85 15.15 -24.91
CA GLN A 59 5.17 16.42 -25.55
C GLN A 59 3.87 17.18 -25.74
N LEU A 60 3.88 18.50 -25.51
CA LEU A 60 2.74 19.35 -25.86
C LEU A 60 2.55 19.32 -27.38
N GLY A 61 1.32 19.08 -27.84
CA GLY A 61 0.97 19.25 -29.25
C GLY A 61 1.17 20.72 -29.63
N GLY A 62 1.91 20.97 -30.72
CA GLY A 62 2.22 22.32 -31.21
C GLY A 62 1.02 23.09 -31.70
#